data_AF-A0A1Y5HZE4-F1
#
_entry.id   AF-A0A1Y5HZE4-F1
#
_cell.length_a   1.000
_cell.length_b   1.000
_cell.length_c   1.000
_cell.angle_alpha   90.00
_cell.angle_beta   90.00
_cell.angle_gamma   90.00
#
_symmetry.space_group_name_H-M   'P 1'
#
loop_
_entity.id
_entity.type
_entity.pdbx_description
1 polymer ?
#
loop_
_entity_poly.entity_id
_entity_poly.type
_entity_poly.pdbx_seq_one_letter_code
_entity_poly.pdbx_strand_id
1 'polypeptide(L)'
;MTTSILLCPVCKESLQANESNKSLSCENNHSFDRARQGYLNLLLAHKKKSKNPGDSQEMVIARQAFLNSDFYRPISDSLNQIIVDAALKLNQPIQVLDIG
;
A
#
# COMPACT_ATOMS: atom_id res chain seq x y z
N MET A 1 -6.52 -5.42 20.58
CA MET A 1 -5.94 -4.28 19.87
C MET A 1 -5.21 -4.85 18.66
N THR A 2 -5.68 -4.56 17.44
CA THR A 2 -4.96 -4.97 16.23
C THR A 2 -3.72 -4.10 16.10
N THR A 3 -2.54 -4.69 16.26
CA THR A 3 -1.26 -4.03 15.97
C THR A 3 -1.29 -3.51 14.55
N SER A 4 -1.01 -2.21 14.38
CA SER A 4 -0.93 -1.63 13.04
C SER A 4 0.31 -2.16 12.31
N ILE A 5 0.13 -2.63 11.09
CA ILE A 5 1.21 -3.13 10.21
C ILE A 5 2.08 -1.98 9.65
N LEU A 6 1.67 -0.72 9.86
CA LEU A 6 2.36 0.45 9.35
C LEU A 6 3.22 1.11 10.43
N LEU A 7 4.46 1.42 10.07
CA LEU A 7 5.40 2.14 10.92
C LEU A 7 5.57 3.58 10.45
N CYS A 8 5.82 4.47 11.41
CA CYS A 8 6.08 5.88 11.15
C CYS A 8 7.39 6.01 10.35
N PRO A 9 7.39 6.66 9.17
CA PRO A 9 8.61 6.83 8.39
C PRO A 9 9.66 7.72 9.09
N VAL A 10 9.25 8.50 10.10
CA VAL A 10 10.13 9.39 10.88
C VAL A 10 10.78 8.63 12.06
N CYS A 11 9.98 8.09 12.98
CA CYS A 11 10.48 7.52 14.24
C CYS A 11 10.37 6.00 14.33
N LYS A 12 9.85 5.32 13.31
CA LYS A 12 9.65 3.84 13.25
C LYS A 12 8.64 3.25 14.24
N GLU A 13 8.05 4.08 15.10
CA GLU A 13 6.94 3.66 15.96
C GLU A 13 5.66 3.33 15.19
N SER A 14 4.81 2.49 15.77
CA SER A 14 3.54 2.05 15.17
C SER A 14 2.60 3.24 14.88
N LEU A 15 1.98 3.24 13.70
CA LEU A 15 0.99 4.24 13.29
C LEU A 15 -0.43 3.78 13.65
N GLN A 16 -1.11 4.50 14.53
CA GLN A 16 -2.46 4.19 15.00
C GLN A 16 -3.49 5.15 14.39
N ALA A 17 -4.68 4.64 14.05
CA ALA A 17 -5.75 5.47 13.55
C ALA A 17 -6.36 6.33 14.67
N ASN A 18 -6.70 7.58 14.36
CA ASN A 18 -7.54 8.37 15.23
C ASN A 18 -9.01 7.87 15.20
N GLU A 19 -9.85 8.35 16.13
CA GLU A 19 -11.26 7.93 16.24
C GLU A 19 -12.05 8.13 14.93
N SER A 20 -11.76 9.20 14.21
CA SER A 20 -12.41 9.52 12.93
C SER A 20 -11.87 8.69 11.74
N ASN A 21 -10.81 7.93 11.95
CA ASN A 21 -10.04 7.22 10.92
C ASN A 21 -9.61 8.14 9.76
N LYS A 22 -9.44 9.45 9.99
CA LYS A 22 -9.01 10.42 8.95
C LYS A 22 -7.50 10.56 8.86
N SER A 23 -6.77 10.20 9.92
CA SER A 23 -5.31 10.21 9.94
C SER A 23 -4.77 9.03 10.74
N LEU A 24 -3.49 8.71 10.50
CA LEU A 24 -2.72 7.84 11.38
C LEU A 24 -1.63 8.65 12.10
N SER A 25 -1.44 8.39 13.39
CA SER A 25 -0.42 9.04 14.22
C SER A 25 0.39 8.03 15.02
N CYS A 26 1.67 8.32 15.23
CA CYS A 26 2.50 7.60 16.20
C CYS A 26 2.47 8.28 17.57
N GLU A 27 3.01 7.63 18.60
CA GLU A 27 3.13 8.18 19.96
C GLU A 27 3.92 9.50 20.04
N ASN A 28 4.82 9.74 19.08
CA ASN A 28 5.59 10.97 18.94
C ASN A 28 4.84 12.09 18.19
N ASN A 29 3.54 11.96 17.98
CA ASN A 29 2.66 12.94 17.33
C ASN A 29 2.97 13.26 15.86
N HIS A 30 3.76 12.46 15.14
CA HIS A 30 3.81 12.52 13.69
C HIS A 30 2.50 11.98 13.10
N SER A 31 1.78 12.82 12.35
CA SER A 31 0.47 12.50 11.77
C SER A 31 0.52 12.46 10.24
N PHE A 32 -0.21 11.51 9.65
CA PHE A 32 -0.35 11.32 8.20
C PHE A 32 -1.84 11.27 7.85
N ASP A 33 -2.30 12.25 7.09
CA ASP A 33 -3.70 12.34 6.69
C ASP A 33 -4.01 11.38 5.54
N ARG A 34 -5.19 10.76 5.59
CA ARG A 34 -5.74 10.01 4.46
C ARG A 34 -6.16 10.98 3.37
N ALA A 35 -5.73 10.72 2.14
CA ALA A 35 -6.21 11.43 0.97
C ALA A 35 -7.71 11.16 0.75
N ARG A 36 -8.37 12.03 -0.03
CA ARG A 36 -9.79 11.85 -0.39
C ARG A 36 -10.08 10.50 -1.07
N GLN A 37 -9.09 9.98 -1.80
CA GLN A 37 -9.13 8.68 -2.49
C GLN A 37 -8.86 7.49 -1.56
N GLY A 38 -8.57 7.72 -0.27
CA GLY A 38 -8.42 6.69 0.76
C GLY A 38 -6.99 6.25 1.06
N TYR A 39 -6.01 6.61 0.24
CA TYR A 39 -4.60 6.24 0.47
C TYR A 39 -3.90 7.13 1.50
N LEU A 40 -2.80 6.63 2.08
CA LEU A 40 -1.91 7.37 2.98
C LEU A 40 -0.60 7.70 2.25
N ASN A 41 -0.18 8.95 2.27
CA ASN A 41 1.14 9.33 1.75
C ASN A 41 2.17 9.32 2.89
N LEU A 42 2.97 8.26 2.95
CA LEU A 42 4.05 8.10 3.94
C LEU A 42 5.40 8.66 3.46
N LEU A 43 5.45 9.35 2.31
CA LEU A 43 6.66 10.06 1.89
C LEU A 43 6.81 11.36 2.69
N LEU A 44 7.98 11.52 3.30
CA LEU A 44 8.34 12.74 4.03
C LEU A 44 8.40 13.93 3.06
N ALA A 45 8.00 15.12 3.53
CA ALA A 45 7.88 16.32 2.68
C ALA A 45 9.17 16.63 1.88
N HIS A 46 10.34 16.44 2.48
CA HIS A 46 11.65 16.66 1.83
C HIS A 46 11.98 15.60 0.75
N LYS A 47 11.22 14.48 0.67
CA LYS A 47 11.35 13.43 -0.35
C LYS A 47 10.26 13.48 -1.42
N LYS A 48 9.27 14.38 -1.32
CA LYS A 48 8.13 14.44 -2.27
C LYS A 48 8.50 14.95 -3.67
N LYS A 49 9.72 15.46 -3.88
CA LYS A 49 10.17 16.04 -5.16
C LYS A 49 11.48 15.39 -5.62
N SER A 50 11.40 14.12 -6.02
CA SER A 50 12.53 13.48 -6.72
C SER A 50 12.85 14.25 -8.00
N LYS A 51 14.15 14.45 -8.28
CA LYS A 51 14.62 15.04 -9.54
C LYS A 51 14.36 14.11 -10.74
N ASN A 52 14.26 12.81 -10.48
CA ASN A 52 13.80 11.81 -11.43
C ASN A 52 12.43 11.32 -10.95
N PRO A 53 11.33 11.98 -11.34
CA PRO A 53 10.00 11.41 -11.12
C PRO A 53 9.92 10.03 -11.79
N GLY A 54 9.12 9.13 -11.22
CA GLY A 54 8.89 7.81 -11.78
C GLY A 54 8.06 7.90 -13.07
N ASP A 55 7.06 7.03 -13.19
CA ASP A 55 6.18 7.03 -14.36
C ASP A 55 5.48 8.39 -14.55
N SER A 56 5.48 8.87 -15.80
CA SER A 56 4.63 9.99 -16.18
C SER A 56 3.16 9.58 -16.20
N GLN A 57 2.25 10.54 -16.28
CA GLN A 57 0.82 10.26 -16.39
C GLN A 57 0.50 9.42 -17.63
N GLU A 58 1.17 9.69 -18.76
CA GLU A 58 1.00 8.95 -20.01
C GLU A 58 1.47 7.49 -19.85
N MET A 59 2.58 7.26 -19.15
CA MET A 59 3.08 5.91 -18.86
C MET A 59 2.13 5.13 -17.96
N VAL A 60 1.55 5.78 -16.95
CA VAL A 60 0.54 5.15 -16.08
C VAL A 60 -0.71 4.75 -16.89
N ILE A 61 -1.17 5.62 -17.79
CA ILE A 61 -2.32 5.32 -18.67
C ILE A 61 -2.00 4.15 -19.59
N ALA A 62 -0.82 4.14 -20.23
CA ALA A 62 -0.39 3.07 -21.12
C ALA A 62 -0.27 1.72 -20.39
N ARG A 63 0.30 1.72 -19.18
CA ARG A 63 0.38 0.52 -18.32
C ARG A 63 -1.02 0.00 -17.99
N GLN A 64 -1.94 0.87 -17.58
CA GLN A 64 -3.30 0.46 -17.26
C GLN A 64 -4.02 -0.13 -18.49
N ALA A 65 -3.88 0.50 -19.67
CA ALA A 65 -4.47 0.00 -20.90
C ALA A 65 -3.94 -1.39 -21.27
N PHE A 66 -2.62 -1.61 -21.14
CA PHE A 66 -2.01 -2.91 -21.38
C PHE A 66 -2.49 -3.96 -20.37
N LEU A 67 -2.49 -3.66 -19.07
CA LEU A 67 -2.95 -4.61 -18.05
C LEU A 67 -4.43 -4.97 -18.20
N ASN A 68 -5.26 -4.03 -18.66
CA ASN A 68 -6.69 -4.24 -18.93
C ASN A 68 -6.97 -5.06 -20.20
N SER A 69 -5.96 -5.32 -21.04
CA SER A 69 -6.12 -6.18 -22.23
C SER A 69 -5.84 -7.67 -21.93
N ASP A 70 -5.78 -8.03 -20.66
CA ASP A 70 -5.64 -9.40 -20.15
C ASP A 70 -4.34 -10.14 -20.52
N PHE A 71 -3.37 -9.48 -21.20
CA PHE A 71 -2.07 -10.12 -21.52
C PHE A 71 -1.35 -10.66 -20.28
N TYR A 72 -1.48 -9.99 -19.13
CA TYR A 72 -0.86 -10.39 -17.86
C TYR A 72 -1.79 -11.23 -16.97
N ARG A 73 -3.02 -11.48 -17.40
CA ARG A 73 -3.99 -12.23 -16.61
C ARG A 73 -3.49 -13.63 -16.21
N PRO A 74 -2.82 -14.41 -17.07
CA PRO A 74 -2.28 -15.72 -16.65
C PRO A 74 -1.26 -15.63 -15.51
N ILE A 75 -0.47 -14.55 -15.45
CA ILE A 75 0.49 -14.32 -14.37
C ILE A 75 -0.25 -13.99 -13.07
N SER A 76 -1.21 -13.06 -13.15
CA SER A 76 -2.07 -12.69 -12.01
C SER A 76 -2.80 -13.91 -11.43
N ASP A 77 -3.46 -14.70 -12.29
CA ASP A 77 -4.23 -15.86 -11.88
C ASP A 77 -3.33 -16.92 -11.22
N SER A 78 -2.14 -17.16 -11.78
CA SER A 78 -1.16 -18.11 -11.21
C SER A 78 -0.66 -17.66 -9.83
N LEU A 79 -0.34 -16.38 -9.67
CA LEU A 79 0.11 -15.83 -8.37
C LEU A 79 -1.00 -15.92 -7.32
N ASN A 80 -2.23 -15.55 -7.69
CA ASN A 80 -3.38 -15.65 -6.80
C ASN A 80 -3.64 -17.10 -6.36
N GLN A 81 -3.52 -18.07 -7.26
CA GLN A 81 -3.69 -19.48 -6.91
C GLN A 81 -2.66 -19.96 -5.88
N ILE A 82 -1.39 -19.57 -6.03
CA ILE A 82 -0.32 -19.92 -5.07
C ILE A 82 -0.65 -19.37 -3.68
N ILE A 83 -1.14 -18.11 -3.60
CA ILE A 83 -1.50 -17.48 -2.33
C ILE A 83 -2.70 -18.20 -1.69
N VAL A 84 -3.72 -18.53 -2.48
CA VAL A 84 -4.91 -19.28 -2.00
C VAL A 84 -4.51 -20.65 -1.47
N ASP A 85 -3.70 -21.40 -2.21
CA ASP A 85 -3.24 -22.73 -1.80
C ASP A 85 -2.41 -22.69 -0.51
N ALA A 86 -1.59 -21.64 -0.34
CA ALA A 86 -0.86 -21.41 0.89
C ALA A 86 -1.78 -21.05 2.05
N ALA A 87 -2.78 -20.18 1.83
CA ALA A 87 -3.75 -19.76 2.83
C ALA A 87 -4.56 -20.95 3.38
N LEU A 88 -5.03 -21.83 2.50
CA LEU A 88 -5.82 -23.01 2.87
C LEU A 88 -5.05 -23.98 3.80
N LYS A 89 -3.73 -24.02 3.69
CA LYS A 89 -2.88 -24.87 4.55
C LYS A 89 -2.69 -24.32 5.96
N LEU A 90 -2.81 -23.00 6.15
CA LEU A 90 -2.49 -22.33 7.42
C LEU A 90 -3.63 -22.38 8.45
N ASN A 91 -4.84 -22.79 8.05
CA ASN A 91 -6.04 -22.93 8.89
C ASN A 91 -6.33 -21.71 9.79
N GLN A 92 -5.92 -20.52 9.36
CA GLN A 92 -6.10 -19.23 10.02
C GLN A 92 -6.19 -18.11 8.97
N PRO A 93 -6.81 -16.96 9.29
CA PRO A 93 -6.84 -15.82 8.38
C PRO A 93 -5.42 -15.32 8.06
N ILE A 94 -5.13 -15.09 6.79
CA ILE A 94 -3.88 -14.45 6.37
C ILE A 94 -4.12 -12.98 6.02
N GLN A 95 -3.12 -12.15 6.29
CA GLN A 95 -3.05 -10.79 5.77
C GLN A 95 -2.02 -10.77 4.66
N VAL A 96 -2.42 -10.29 3.47
CA VAL A 96 -1.55 -10.18 2.30
C VAL A 96 -1.20 -8.71 2.09
N LEU A 97 0.09 -8.44 1.85
CA LEU A 97 0.59 -7.14 1.44
C LEU A 97 1.14 -7.28 0.01
N ASP A 98 0.60 -6.48 -0.91
CA ASP A 98 1.14 -6.33 -2.26
C ASP A 98 2.09 -5.14 -2.30
N ILE A 99 3.35 -5.40 -2.68
CA ILE A 99 4.42 -4.40 -2.74
C ILE A 99 4.68 -4.10 -4.22
N GLY A 100 4.39 -2.86 -4.63
CA GLY A 100 4.59 -2.36 -6.00
C GLY A 100 6.05 -2.11 -6.34
#